data_AF-A0A7S3GQP9-F1
#
_entry.id   AF-A0A7S3GQP9-F1
#
_cell.length_a   1.000
_cell.length_b   1.000
_cell.length_c   1.000
_cell.angle_alpha   90.00
_cell.angle_beta   90.00
_cell.angle_gamma   90.00
#
_symmetry.space_group_name_H-M   'P 1'
#
loop_
_entity.id
_entity.type
_entity.pdbx_description
1 polymer ?
#
loop_
_entity_poly.entity_id
_entity_poly.type
_entity_poly.pdbx_seq_one_letter_code
_entity_poly.pdbx_strand_id
1 'polypeptide(L)'
;PTVQKSFRVLIYNNYLAYSIPVTNLLKREMRNVTNFLLSRKFIDSMVSERWELYAGVPHPRNLTGCDFVTSWEFAAIFQLDLCETGAGYRSIRTYCPEACRCTPDAPEC
;
A
#
# COMPACT_ATOMS: atom_id res chain seq x y z
N PRO A 1 -3.70 -22.31 -3.10
CA PRO A 1 -2.99 -22.85 -1.91
C PRO A 1 -1.65 -22.16 -1.59
N THR A 2 -0.96 -21.59 -2.59
CA THR A 2 0.40 -21.03 -2.44
C THR A 2 0.40 -19.54 -2.04
N VAL A 3 -0.50 -18.72 -2.60
CA VAL A 3 -0.60 -17.27 -2.34
C VAL A 3 -0.95 -16.96 -0.87
N GLN A 4 -1.81 -17.77 -0.25
CA GLN A 4 -2.28 -17.58 1.12
C GLN A 4 -1.20 -17.89 2.18
N LYS A 5 -0.23 -18.76 1.85
CA LYS A 5 0.93 -19.05 2.70
C LYS A 5 1.96 -17.91 2.65
N SER A 6 2.19 -17.33 1.47
CA SER A 6 3.07 -16.15 1.32
C SER A 6 2.54 -14.93 2.08
N PHE A 7 1.22 -14.73 2.07
CA PHE A 7 0.57 -13.63 2.80
C PHE A 7 0.76 -13.72 4.33
N ARG A 8 0.76 -14.94 4.90
CA ARG A 8 1.01 -15.12 6.34
C ARG A 8 2.44 -14.76 6.71
N VAL A 9 3.44 -15.25 5.98
CA VAL A 9 4.86 -15.05 6.34
C VAL A 9 5.29 -13.58 6.20
N LEU A 10 4.77 -12.87 5.19
CA LEU A 10 5.14 -11.47 4.92
C LEU A 10 4.59 -10.48 5.95
N ILE A 11 3.38 -10.72 6.45
CA ILE A 11 2.82 -9.89 7.53
C ILE A 11 3.59 -10.13 8.84
N TYR A 12 4.10 -11.35 9.07
CA TYR A 12 4.86 -11.64 10.29
C TYR A 12 6.16 -10.86 10.43
N ASN A 13 6.89 -10.60 9.33
CA ASN A 13 8.16 -9.86 9.34
C ASN A 13 8.01 -8.33 9.37
N ASN A 14 6.84 -7.79 9.01
CA ASN A 14 6.56 -6.34 9.02
C ASN A 14 5.62 -5.88 10.15
N TYR A 15 5.18 -6.78 11.05
CA TYR A 15 4.33 -6.43 12.20
C TYR A 15 4.94 -5.36 13.13
N LEU A 16 6.26 -5.20 13.12
CA LEU A 16 6.95 -4.22 13.95
C LEU A 16 6.83 -2.78 13.43
N ALA A 17 6.41 -2.58 12.17
CA ALA A 17 6.25 -1.25 11.57
C ALA A 17 4.85 -0.65 11.83
N TYR A 18 3.84 -1.48 12.07
CA TYR A 18 2.46 -1.04 12.28
C TYR A 18 2.19 -0.69 13.74
N SER A 19 1.40 0.37 13.97
CA SER A 19 0.88 0.65 15.31
C SER A 19 0.06 -0.56 15.83
N ILE A 20 0.14 -0.81 17.13
CA ILE A 20 -0.59 -1.91 17.80
C ILE A 20 -2.08 -1.97 17.38
N PRO A 21 -2.81 -0.85 17.23
CA PRO A 21 -4.19 -0.86 16.74
C PRO A 21 -4.35 -1.46 15.34
N VAL A 22 -3.51 -1.07 14.37
CA VAL A 22 -3.58 -1.55 12.98
C VAL A 22 -3.25 -3.03 12.91
N THR A 23 -2.22 -3.47 13.64
CA THR A 23 -1.84 -4.88 13.75
C THR A 23 -2.99 -5.75 14.29
N ASN A 24 -3.68 -5.28 15.33
CA ASN A 24 -4.80 -6.02 15.93
C ASN A 24 -6.02 -6.05 15.02
N LEU A 25 -6.28 -4.97 14.27
CA LEU A 25 -7.35 -4.90 13.29
C LEU A 25 -7.09 -5.88 12.13
N LEU A 26 -5.89 -5.84 11.53
CA LEU A 26 -5.50 -6.74 10.44
C LEU A 26 -5.60 -8.21 10.85
N LYS A 27 -5.20 -8.57 12.08
CA LYS A 27 -5.30 -9.94 12.60
C LYS A 27 -6.74 -10.44 12.73
N ARG A 28 -7.67 -9.59 13.18
CA ARG A 28 -9.08 -9.96 13.40
C ARG A 28 -9.89 -9.92 12.11
N GLU A 29 -9.64 -8.91 11.29
CA GLU A 29 -10.43 -8.58 10.10
C GLU A 29 -9.76 -8.99 8.79
N MET A 30 -8.73 -9.84 8.86
CA MET A 30 -7.91 -10.23 7.72
C MET A 30 -8.72 -10.59 6.46
N ARG A 31 -9.81 -11.34 6.63
CA ARG A 31 -10.72 -11.71 5.53
C ARG A 31 -11.39 -10.48 4.92
N ASN A 32 -11.88 -9.57 5.75
CA ASN A 32 -12.55 -8.36 5.28
C ASN A 32 -11.55 -7.40 4.63
N VAL A 33 -10.33 -7.30 5.16
CA VAL A 33 -9.23 -6.52 4.56
C VAL A 33 -8.92 -7.03 3.16
N THR A 34 -8.69 -8.34 3.01
CA THR A 34 -8.46 -8.95 1.70
C THR A 34 -9.65 -8.71 0.76
N ASN A 35 -10.88 -8.91 1.22
CA ASN A 35 -12.07 -8.67 0.39
C ASN A 35 -12.18 -7.20 -0.07
N PHE A 36 -11.86 -6.25 0.80
CA PHE A 36 -11.87 -4.83 0.45
C PHE A 36 -10.82 -4.52 -0.60
N LEU A 37 -9.56 -4.88 -0.35
CA LEU A 37 -8.41 -4.59 -1.23
C LEU A 37 -8.54 -5.24 -2.62
N LEU A 38 -9.17 -6.42 -2.71
CA LEU A 38 -9.43 -7.11 -3.98
C LEU A 38 -10.73 -6.68 -4.66
N SER A 39 -11.55 -5.84 -4.02
CA SER A 39 -12.81 -5.37 -4.58
C SER A 39 -12.67 -4.01 -5.25
N ARG A 40 -13.65 -3.67 -6.09
CA ARG A 40 -13.80 -2.32 -6.66
C ARG A 40 -13.88 -1.23 -5.58
N LYS A 41 -14.31 -1.56 -4.35
CA LYS A 41 -14.44 -0.61 -3.25
C LYS A 41 -13.11 0.04 -2.85
N PHE A 42 -11.99 -0.66 -3.03
CA PHE A 42 -10.68 -0.07 -2.77
C PHE A 42 -10.36 1.02 -3.78
N ILE A 43 -10.54 0.73 -5.07
CA ILE A 43 -10.36 1.72 -6.14
C ILE A 43 -11.37 2.87 -5.99
N ASP A 44 -12.63 2.58 -5.68
CA ASP A 44 -13.65 3.59 -5.42
C ASP A 44 -13.26 4.49 -4.23
N SER A 45 -12.57 3.95 -3.23
CA SER A 45 -12.05 4.75 -2.10
C SER A 45 -10.97 5.73 -2.54
N MET A 46 -10.12 5.36 -3.50
CA MET A 46 -9.08 6.26 -4.03
C MET A 46 -9.70 7.34 -4.93
N VAL A 47 -10.59 6.93 -5.84
CA VAL A 47 -11.27 7.85 -6.78
C VAL A 47 -12.22 8.81 -6.07
N SER A 48 -12.83 8.39 -4.95
CA SER A 48 -13.69 9.24 -4.12
C SER A 48 -12.92 9.97 -3.02
N GLU A 49 -11.59 10.07 -3.12
CA GLU A 49 -10.70 10.80 -2.20
C GLU A 49 -10.77 10.36 -0.73
N ARG A 50 -11.20 9.13 -0.45
CA ARG A 50 -11.25 8.57 0.91
C ARG A 50 -9.92 7.97 1.37
N TRP A 51 -9.10 7.49 0.42
CA TRP A 51 -7.74 6.97 0.67
C TRP A 51 -7.67 6.00 1.85
N GLU A 52 -8.51 4.97 1.79
CA GLU A 52 -8.70 4.02 2.87
C GLU A 52 -7.74 2.84 2.75
N LEU A 53 -7.10 2.45 3.85
CA LEU A 53 -6.30 1.22 3.92
C LEU A 53 -7.19 -0.03 4.08
N TYR A 54 -8.39 0.17 4.61
CA TYR A 54 -9.42 -0.84 4.78
C TYR A 54 -10.79 -0.15 4.82
N ALA A 55 -11.88 -0.86 4.56
CA ALA A 55 -13.23 -0.30 4.52
C ALA A 55 -13.54 0.59 5.74
N GLY A 56 -13.70 1.89 5.49
CA GLY A 56 -13.99 2.90 6.52
C GLY A 56 -12.80 3.29 7.41
N VAL A 57 -11.59 2.84 7.10
CA VAL A 57 -10.36 3.15 7.83
C VAL A 57 -9.46 4.02 6.95
N PRO A 58 -9.44 5.35 7.18
CA PRO A 58 -8.56 6.24 6.45
C PRO A 58 -7.10 5.94 6.76
N HIS A 59 -6.21 6.38 5.87
CA HIS A 59 -4.78 6.31 6.12
C HIS A 59 -4.43 6.99 7.47
N PRO A 60 -3.66 6.35 8.38
CA PRO A 60 -3.42 6.86 9.74
C PRO A 60 -2.69 8.21 9.77
N ARG A 61 -1.96 8.51 8.70
CA ARG A 61 -1.26 9.79 8.47
C ARG A 61 -2.03 10.74 7.57
N ASN A 62 -3.29 10.43 7.23
CA ASN A 62 -4.14 11.17 6.29
C ASN A 62 -3.47 11.42 4.92
N LEU A 63 -2.66 10.47 4.45
CA LEU A 63 -2.00 10.60 3.14
C LEU A 63 -3.00 10.34 2.02
N THR A 64 -2.82 11.07 0.93
CA THR A 64 -3.67 11.04 -0.25
C THR A 64 -2.82 11.02 -1.52
N GLY A 65 -3.38 10.63 -2.66
CA GLY A 65 -2.69 10.75 -3.95
C GLY A 65 -1.37 9.97 -4.00
N CYS A 66 -0.33 10.62 -4.52
CA CYS A 66 1.01 10.05 -4.61
C CYS A 66 1.57 9.65 -3.23
N ASP A 67 1.40 10.48 -2.20
CA ASP A 67 1.91 10.18 -0.85
C ASP A 67 1.26 8.93 -0.25
N PHE A 68 0.00 8.65 -0.60
CA PHE A 68 -0.67 7.42 -0.19
C PHE A 68 -0.04 6.19 -0.84
N VAL A 69 0.12 6.19 -2.17
CA VAL A 69 0.61 5.01 -2.92
C VAL A 69 2.12 4.78 -2.79
N THR A 70 2.89 5.80 -2.39
CA THR A 70 4.32 5.68 -2.04
C THR A 70 4.56 5.50 -0.54
N SER A 71 3.49 5.46 0.27
CA SER A 71 3.62 5.27 1.71
C SER A 71 4.18 3.89 2.05
N TRP A 72 4.91 3.80 3.16
CA TRP A 72 5.40 2.51 3.65
C TRP A 72 4.23 1.60 4.06
N GLU A 73 3.08 2.14 4.50
CA GLU A 73 1.87 1.38 4.79
C GLU A 73 1.32 0.70 3.53
N PHE A 74 1.22 1.45 2.42
CA PHE A 74 0.80 0.89 1.13
C PHE A 74 1.79 -0.19 0.68
N ALA A 75 3.09 0.13 0.68
CA ALA A 75 4.13 -0.82 0.28
C ALA A 75 4.11 -2.09 1.13
N ALA A 76 3.84 -1.99 2.44
CA ALA A 76 3.76 -3.14 3.32
C ALA A 76 2.47 -3.96 3.14
N ILE A 77 1.34 -3.36 2.77
CA ILE A 77 0.10 -4.11 2.46
C ILE A 77 0.22 -4.84 1.13
N PHE A 78 0.70 -4.14 0.09
CA PHE A 78 0.74 -4.65 -1.28
C PHE A 78 2.04 -5.37 -1.62
N GLN A 79 3.07 -5.26 -0.76
CA GLN A 79 4.41 -5.79 -1.00
C GLN A 79 4.99 -5.28 -2.33
N LEU A 80 4.77 -4.00 -2.59
CA LEU A 80 5.05 -3.35 -3.86
C LEU A 80 5.59 -1.94 -3.61
N ASP A 81 6.77 -1.65 -4.14
CA ASP A 81 7.30 -0.29 -4.20
C ASP A 81 7.05 0.30 -5.58
N LEU A 82 5.97 1.07 -5.73
CA LEU A 82 5.62 1.66 -7.03
C LEU A 82 6.70 2.62 -7.59
N CYS A 83 7.65 3.07 -6.75
CA CYS A 83 8.79 3.86 -7.16
C CYS A 83 9.97 3.01 -7.67
N GLU A 84 9.95 1.68 -7.53
CA GLU A 84 11.01 0.80 -8.03
C GLU A 84 10.98 0.71 -9.57
N THR A 85 12.16 0.72 -10.19
CA THR A 85 12.35 0.58 -11.64
C THR A 85 12.84 -0.83 -11.96
N GLY A 86 12.36 -1.44 -13.05
CA GLY A 86 12.83 -2.76 -13.48
C GLY A 86 12.19 -3.97 -12.77
N ALA A 87 11.21 -3.74 -11.90
CA ALA A 87 10.52 -4.78 -11.13
C ALA A 87 9.39 -5.52 -11.90
N GLY A 88 9.33 -5.37 -13.23
CA GLY A 88 8.32 -5.99 -14.10
C GLY A 88 6.98 -5.27 -14.17
N TYR A 89 6.88 -4.08 -13.58
CA TYR A 89 5.78 -3.12 -13.73
C TYR A 89 6.33 -1.74 -14.07
N ARG A 90 5.45 -0.85 -14.56
CA ARG A 90 5.82 0.53 -14.86
C ARG A 90 5.90 1.33 -13.56
N SER A 91 7.07 1.92 -13.30
CA SER A 91 7.27 2.82 -12.17
C SER A 91 6.35 4.05 -12.24
N ILE A 92 5.90 4.54 -11.09
CA ILE A 92 5.13 5.78 -11.00
C ILE A 92 6.00 7.02 -10.85
N ARG A 93 7.34 6.92 -10.88
CA ARG A 93 8.26 8.08 -10.77
C ARG A 93 7.89 9.23 -11.71
N THR A 94 7.51 8.93 -12.95
CA THR A 94 7.05 9.93 -13.93
C THR A 94 5.74 10.64 -13.54
N TYR A 95 4.87 9.99 -12.75
CA TYR A 95 3.59 10.56 -12.29
C TYR A 95 3.69 11.17 -10.88
N CYS A 96 4.59 10.65 -10.06
CA CYS A 96 4.78 11.00 -8.65
C CYS A 96 6.26 11.31 -8.34
N PRO A 97 6.90 12.25 -9.05
CA PRO A 97 8.36 12.44 -8.96
C PRO A 97 8.80 12.89 -7.56
N GLU A 98 8.06 13.82 -6.94
CA GLU A 98 8.38 14.33 -5.60
C GLU A 98 8.23 13.24 -4.53
N ALA A 99 7.11 12.51 -4.55
CA ALA A 99 6.83 11.44 -3.59
C ALA A 99 7.82 10.26 -3.74
N CYS A 100 8.27 9.98 -4.96
CA CYS A 100 9.33 9.01 -5.24
C CYS A 100 10.76 9.56 -5.05
N ARG A 101 10.91 10.82 -4.60
CA ARG A 101 12.21 11.49 -4.37
C ARG A 101 13.13 11.46 -5.58
N CYS A 102 12.57 11.70 -6.75
CA CYS A 102 13.32 11.83 -7.99
C CYS A 102 14.40 12.91 -7.89
N THR A 103 15.56 12.61 -8.47
CA THR A 103 16.65 13.56 -8.70
C THR A 103 16.87 13.73 -10.20
N PRO A 104 17.46 14.84 -10.67
CA PRO A 104 17.68 15.09 -12.10
C PRO A 104 18.49 14.01 -12.82
N ASP A 105 19.34 13.29 -12.08
CA ASP A 105 20.20 12.24 -12.62
C ASP A 105 19.59 10.83 -12.51
N ALA A 106 18.39 10.70 -11.92
CA ALA A 106 17.75 9.42 -11.72
C ALA A 106 17.04 8.95 -13.01
N PRO A 107 17.25 7.70 -13.46
CA PRO A 107 16.51 7.16 -14.59
C PRO A 107 15.01 7.06 -14.26
N GLU A 108 14.18 7.36 -15.27
CA GLU A 108 12.71 7.33 -15.20
C GLU A 108 12.09 8.38 -14.26
N CYS A 109 12.92 9.38 -13.92
CA CYS A 109 12.56 10.73 -13.52
C CYS A 109 12.87 11.66 -14.72
#